data_AF-A0A5J4PJV5-F1
#
_entry.id   AF-A0A5J4PJV5-F1
#
_cell.length_a   1.000
_cell.length_b   1.000
_cell.length_c   1.000
_cell.angle_alpha   90.00
_cell.angle_beta   90.00
_cell.angle_gamma   90.00
#
_symmetry.space_group_name_H-M   'P 1'
#
loop_
_entity.id
_entity.type
_entity.pdbx_description
1 polymer ?
#
loop_
_entity_poly.entity_id
_entity_poly.type
_entity_poly.pdbx_seq_one_letter_code
_entity_poly.pdbx_strand_id
1 'polypeptide(L)'
;EHYLYTGDKVFLKTVGYPLLKQSAQFMLDYMVINPNNGYLMTGPSTSPENTFLFEGKAYSISMMPTCDDVLARELFTACLKSAKVLDCDETFRDSLQQSLDKLPPLQIGKHGQVQEWFEDYDEAYPNHRHTSHLLALYPFSQISFHQTPELAEAAAVTIERRISQKKWEDVEWSRANLINFYARLRKPEKALQSVKMLLTDASRENMLTISAKGIAGALWDIFILDGNEAGAAGIAEMLLQSHEGYIDLLPALPSQWNTGHFKGLCVRGGGEVDAEWSNGIIRNTVLRANVDNTFHLKIPG
;
A
#
# COMPACT_ATOMS: atom_id res chain seq x y z
N GLU A 1 2.15 4.43 11.04
CA GLU A 1 2.51 3.03 11.36
C GLU A 1 3.21 2.84 12.70
N HIS A 2 4.31 3.54 13.04
CA HIS A 2 5.01 3.34 14.33
C HIS A 2 4.08 3.26 15.55
N TYR A 3 3.27 4.31 15.81
CA TYR A 3 2.29 4.28 16.90
C TYR A 3 1.28 3.12 16.80
N LEU A 4 0.83 2.78 15.58
CA LEU A 4 -0.13 1.69 15.40
C LEU A 4 0.48 0.34 15.81
N TYR A 5 1.79 0.12 15.59
CA TYR A 5 2.47 -1.12 15.96
C TYR A 5 3.07 -1.12 17.37
N THR A 6 3.27 0.03 18.01
CA THR A 6 3.90 0.09 19.34
C THR A 6 2.96 0.53 20.45
N GLY A 7 1.88 1.26 20.14
CA GLY A 7 1.04 1.92 21.14
C GLY A 7 1.74 3.08 21.87
N ASP A 8 2.92 3.53 21.42
CA ASP A 8 3.72 4.55 22.11
C ASP A 8 3.06 5.94 22.04
N LYS A 9 2.31 6.27 23.09
CA LYS A 9 1.64 7.57 23.25
C LYS A 9 2.63 8.72 23.46
N VAL A 10 3.83 8.45 23.98
CA VAL A 10 4.87 9.49 24.14
C VAL A 10 5.36 9.89 22.77
N PHE A 11 5.79 8.93 21.94
CA PHE A 11 6.14 9.17 20.54
C PHE A 11 5.01 9.88 19.79
N LEU A 12 3.76 9.41 19.94
CA LEU A 12 2.62 10.02 19.26
C LEU A 12 2.48 11.49 19.65
N LYS A 13 2.59 11.83 20.94
CA LYS A 13 2.44 13.20 21.43
C LYS A 13 3.60 14.11 21.02
N THR A 14 4.84 13.64 21.06
CA THR A 14 6.03 14.49 20.93
C THR A 14 6.59 14.56 19.51
N VAL A 15 6.38 13.51 18.69
CA VAL A 15 6.94 13.41 17.34
C VAL A 15 5.85 13.16 16.30
N GLY A 16 5.06 12.10 16.46
CA GLY A 16 4.12 11.63 15.44
C GLY A 16 3.04 12.65 15.11
N TYR A 17 2.32 13.14 16.12
CA TYR A 17 1.23 14.08 15.93
C TYR A 17 1.69 15.46 15.44
N PRO A 18 2.74 16.10 16.01
CA PRO A 18 3.25 17.36 15.48
C PRO A 18 3.63 17.28 14.00
N LEU A 19 4.29 16.19 13.56
CA LEU A 19 4.63 15.97 12.16
C LEU A 19 3.38 15.84 11.29
N LEU A 20 2.44 14.98 11.68
CA LEU A 20 1.18 14.79 10.95
C LEU A 20 0.39 16.10 10.85
N LYS A 21 0.33 16.89 11.92
CA LYS A 21 -0.41 18.15 11.96
C LYS A 21 0.18 19.18 11.00
N GLN A 22 1.50 19.35 10.99
CA GLN A 22 2.16 20.31 10.08
C GLN A 22 2.03 19.87 8.61
N SER A 23 2.20 18.59 8.32
CA SER A 23 1.98 18.06 6.97
C SER A 23 0.53 18.22 6.53
N ALA A 24 -0.44 17.95 7.41
CA ALA A 24 -1.85 18.11 7.11
C ALA A 24 -2.22 19.58 6.87
N GLN A 25 -1.65 20.51 7.66
CA GLN A 25 -1.85 21.95 7.44
C GLN A 25 -1.32 22.38 6.07
N PHE A 26 -0.11 21.94 5.69
CA PHE A 26 0.42 22.20 4.35
C PHE A 26 -0.52 21.68 3.26
N MET A 27 -1.01 20.44 3.39
CA MET A 27 -1.92 19.86 2.40
C MET A 27 -3.25 20.63 2.32
N LEU A 28 -3.81 21.07 3.45
CA LEU A 28 -5.01 21.92 3.46
C LEU A 28 -4.79 23.26 2.75
N ASP A 29 -3.62 23.87 2.93
CA ASP A 29 -3.28 25.16 2.30
C ASP A 29 -2.95 25.00 0.80
N TYR A 30 -2.46 23.82 0.40
CA TYR A 30 -2.11 23.49 -0.99
C TYR A 30 -3.34 23.10 -1.83
N MET A 31 -4.30 22.40 -1.24
CA MET A 31 -5.47 21.88 -1.96
C MET A 31 -6.51 22.97 -2.25
N VAL A 32 -7.21 22.83 -3.38
CA VAL A 32 -8.22 23.78 -3.85
C VAL A 32 -9.52 23.07 -4.21
N ILE A 33 -10.66 23.73 -4.03
CA ILE A 33 -11.94 23.20 -4.47
C ILE A 33 -12.04 23.32 -5.99
N ASN A 34 -12.26 22.20 -6.67
CA ASN A 34 -12.52 22.19 -8.09
C ASN A 34 -13.90 22.80 -8.37
N PRO A 35 -14.00 23.88 -9.16
CA PRO A 35 -15.25 24.62 -9.37
C PRO A 35 -16.31 23.83 -10.14
N ASN A 36 -15.93 22.77 -10.85
CA ASN A 36 -16.84 22.01 -11.70
C ASN A 36 -17.54 20.86 -10.96
N ASN A 37 -16.89 20.28 -9.94
CA ASN A 37 -17.40 19.10 -9.23
C ASN A 37 -17.45 19.26 -7.70
N GLY A 38 -16.84 20.32 -7.14
CA GLY A 38 -16.85 20.61 -5.71
C GLY A 38 -15.88 19.78 -4.86
N TYR A 39 -15.10 18.89 -5.45
CA TYR A 39 -14.09 18.11 -4.72
C TYR A 39 -12.89 18.97 -4.33
N LEU A 40 -12.31 18.67 -3.17
CA LEU A 40 -11.03 19.22 -2.73
C LEU A 40 -9.91 18.47 -3.43
N MET A 41 -9.14 19.19 -4.25
CA MET A 41 -8.14 18.62 -5.15
C MET A 41 -6.74 19.17 -4.91
N THR A 42 -5.72 18.31 -5.04
CA THR A 42 -4.33 18.69 -5.23
C THR A 42 -4.09 19.04 -6.70
N GLY A 43 -3.00 19.75 -6.95
CA GLY A 43 -2.45 19.90 -8.28
C GLY A 43 -2.03 21.35 -8.60
N PRO A 44 -1.25 21.55 -9.67
CA PRO A 44 -0.74 20.53 -10.59
C PRO A 44 0.19 19.51 -9.92
N SER A 45 -0.03 18.22 -10.17
CA SER A 45 0.71 17.09 -9.57
C SER A 45 0.92 15.96 -10.59
N THR A 46 1.71 14.95 -10.24
CA THR A 46 2.03 13.80 -11.09
C THR A 46 1.66 12.48 -10.39
N SER A 47 1.34 11.44 -11.17
CA SER A 47 1.42 10.06 -10.66
C SER A 47 2.85 9.58 -10.93
N PRO A 48 3.71 9.40 -9.91
CA PRO A 48 5.11 9.07 -10.17
C PRO A 48 5.22 7.71 -10.88
N GLU A 49 5.96 7.57 -11.97
CA GLU A 49 6.47 8.58 -12.91
C GLU A 49 5.75 8.44 -14.26
N ASN A 50 4.47 8.07 -14.21
CA ASN A 50 3.70 7.68 -15.38
C ASN A 50 3.16 8.89 -16.14
N THR A 51 2.76 8.65 -17.39
CA THR A 51 2.14 9.65 -18.25
C THR A 51 0.88 9.10 -18.90
N PHE A 52 -0.08 9.99 -19.15
CA PHE A 52 -1.36 9.70 -19.76
C PHE A 52 -1.48 10.33 -21.14
N LEU A 53 -2.39 9.80 -21.95
CA LEU A 53 -2.72 10.32 -23.28
C LEU A 53 -3.93 11.25 -23.21
N PHE A 54 -3.77 12.46 -23.75
CA PHE A 54 -4.86 13.40 -23.98
C PHE A 54 -4.71 14.03 -25.36
N GLU A 55 -5.77 13.98 -26.18
CA GLU A 55 -5.76 14.52 -27.56
C GLU A 55 -4.55 14.07 -28.41
N GLY A 56 -4.13 12.81 -28.25
CA GLY A 56 -3.01 12.22 -28.99
C GLY A 56 -1.61 12.63 -28.52
N LYS A 57 -1.50 13.33 -27.38
CA LYS A 57 -0.22 13.73 -26.76
C LYS A 57 -0.08 13.14 -25.36
N ALA A 58 1.16 12.90 -24.95
CA ALA A 58 1.48 12.41 -23.62
C ALA A 58 1.69 13.57 -22.64
N TYR A 59 1.10 13.45 -21.44
CA TYR A 59 1.20 14.43 -20.35
C TYR A 59 1.48 13.71 -19.03
N SER A 60 2.20 14.37 -18.12
CA SER A 60 2.51 13.84 -16.77
C SER A 60 1.78 14.57 -15.65
N ILE A 61 1.33 15.80 -15.91
CA ILE A 61 0.77 16.71 -14.90
C ILE A 61 -0.74 16.74 -15.02
N SER A 62 -1.42 16.52 -13.90
CA SER A 62 -2.89 16.52 -13.79
C SER A 62 -3.34 17.14 -12.45
N MET A 63 -4.64 17.34 -12.30
CA MET A 63 -5.25 17.61 -11.00
C MET A 63 -5.60 16.27 -10.35
N MET A 64 -5.31 16.13 -9.07
CA MET A 64 -5.70 14.97 -8.25
C MET A 64 -5.40 13.60 -8.90
N PRO A 65 -4.13 13.28 -9.24
CA PRO A 65 -3.78 11.89 -9.52
C PRO A 65 -4.16 11.02 -8.32
N THR A 66 -4.61 9.79 -8.54
CA THR A 66 -5.20 8.95 -7.47
C THR A 66 -4.26 8.74 -6.28
N CYS A 67 -2.94 8.70 -6.51
CA CYS A 67 -1.97 8.62 -5.42
C CYS A 67 -2.04 9.82 -4.45
N ASP A 68 -2.36 11.01 -4.94
CA ASP A 68 -2.51 12.19 -4.10
C ASP A 68 -3.76 12.10 -3.21
N ASP A 69 -4.89 11.62 -3.75
CA ASP A 69 -6.10 11.36 -2.95
C ASP A 69 -5.77 10.38 -1.83
N VAL A 70 -5.15 9.25 -2.19
CA VAL A 70 -4.75 8.22 -1.24
C VAL A 70 -3.89 8.82 -0.13
N LEU A 71 -2.83 9.55 -0.48
CA LEU A 71 -1.89 10.13 0.49
C LEU A 71 -2.54 11.22 1.35
N ALA A 72 -3.35 12.12 0.76
CA ALA A 72 -4.07 13.16 1.49
C ALA A 72 -5.08 12.54 2.48
N ARG A 73 -5.83 11.51 2.05
CA ARG A 73 -6.78 10.79 2.89
C ARG A 73 -6.10 10.08 4.04
N GLU A 74 -4.97 9.41 3.81
CA GLU A 74 -4.18 8.77 4.88
C GLU A 74 -3.65 9.79 5.87
N LEU A 75 -3.09 10.90 5.38
CA LEU A 75 -2.54 11.95 6.23
C LEU A 75 -3.62 12.59 7.11
N PHE A 76 -4.74 13.00 6.53
CA PHE A 76 -5.85 13.61 7.27
C PHE A 76 -6.46 12.62 8.25
N THR A 77 -6.67 11.36 7.84
CA THR A 77 -7.21 10.31 8.71
C THR A 77 -6.27 10.01 9.87
N ALA A 78 -4.97 9.88 9.62
CA ALA A 78 -3.97 9.62 10.64
C ALA A 78 -3.86 10.80 11.62
N CYS A 79 -3.85 12.03 11.11
CA CYS A 79 -3.82 13.24 11.94
C CYS A 79 -5.08 13.34 12.83
N LEU A 80 -6.27 13.13 12.24
CA LEU A 80 -7.55 13.14 12.95
C LEU A 80 -7.62 12.07 14.05
N LYS A 81 -7.24 10.83 13.74
CA LYS A 81 -7.19 9.73 14.72
C LYS A 81 -6.20 10.03 15.85
N SER A 82 -5.03 10.59 15.51
CA SER A 82 -4.00 10.95 16.50
C SER A 82 -4.50 12.06 17.45
N ALA A 83 -5.13 13.11 16.91
CA ALA A 83 -5.70 14.19 17.70
C ALA A 83 -6.83 13.70 18.63
N LYS A 84 -7.63 12.72 18.19
CA LYS A 84 -8.65 12.07 19.04
C LYS A 84 -8.01 11.26 20.18
N VAL A 85 -6.94 10.50 19.91
CA VAL A 85 -6.20 9.75 20.94
C VAL A 85 -5.59 10.67 21.99
N LEU A 86 -5.06 11.82 21.56
CA LEU A 86 -4.41 12.81 22.45
C LEU A 86 -5.39 13.79 23.09
N ASP A 87 -6.68 13.71 22.71
CA ASP A 87 -7.74 14.62 23.12
C ASP A 87 -7.38 16.11 22.93
N CYS A 88 -6.95 16.47 21.72
CA CYS A 88 -6.54 17.83 21.39
C CYS A 88 -7.10 18.34 20.06
N ASP A 89 -6.93 19.64 19.83
CA ASP A 89 -7.09 20.32 18.53
C ASP A 89 -8.48 20.18 17.88
N GLU A 90 -9.54 20.29 18.69
CA GLU A 90 -10.93 20.07 18.27
C GLU A 90 -11.33 20.79 16.97
N THR A 91 -11.11 22.10 16.86
CA THR A 91 -11.44 22.86 15.64
C THR A 91 -10.65 22.37 14.42
N PHE A 92 -9.39 21.95 14.60
CA PHE A 92 -8.60 21.40 13.50
C PHE A 92 -9.11 20.01 13.09
N ARG A 93 -9.57 19.18 14.05
CA ARG A 93 -10.25 17.91 13.75
C ARG A 93 -11.48 18.13 12.87
N ASP A 94 -12.26 19.17 13.14
CA ASP A 94 -13.44 19.50 12.33
C ASP A 94 -13.05 19.91 10.90
N SER A 95 -12.01 20.74 10.74
CA SER A 95 -11.47 21.09 9.42
C SER A 95 -11.00 19.86 8.64
N LEU A 96 -10.27 18.95 9.29
CA LEU A 96 -9.83 17.70 8.66
C LEU A 96 -11.00 16.82 8.23
N GLN A 97 -12.03 16.70 9.07
CA GLN A 97 -13.22 15.91 8.75
C GLN A 97 -13.96 16.51 7.54
N GLN A 98 -14.18 17.82 7.52
CA GLN A 98 -14.84 18.50 6.39
C GLN A 98 -14.04 18.36 5.08
N SER A 99 -12.71 18.35 5.16
CA SER A 99 -11.85 18.12 4.00
C SER A 99 -11.91 16.67 3.51
N LEU A 100 -11.88 15.69 4.42
CA LEU A 100 -12.05 14.27 4.09
C LEU A 100 -13.36 14.00 3.35
N ASP A 101 -14.45 14.65 3.76
CA ASP A 101 -15.77 14.53 3.14
C ASP A 101 -15.83 15.13 1.72
N LYS A 102 -14.84 15.95 1.34
CA LYS A 102 -14.71 16.58 0.02
C LYS A 102 -13.65 15.93 -0.87
N LEU A 103 -12.91 14.93 -0.39
CA LEU A 103 -11.98 14.19 -1.24
C LEU A 103 -12.76 13.29 -2.23
N PRO A 104 -12.33 13.18 -3.49
CA PRO A 104 -13.02 12.32 -4.47
C PRO A 104 -12.92 10.85 -4.07
N PRO A 105 -13.88 9.99 -4.46
CA PRO A 105 -13.76 8.55 -4.23
C PRO A 105 -12.74 7.91 -5.19
N LEU A 106 -12.23 6.73 -4.82
CA LEU A 106 -11.52 5.86 -5.77
C LEU A 106 -12.48 5.41 -6.86
N GLN A 107 -12.03 5.41 -8.12
CA GLN A 107 -12.85 5.09 -9.28
C GLN A 107 -12.33 3.87 -10.03
N ILE A 108 -13.27 3.14 -10.63
CA ILE A 108 -12.98 2.06 -11.57
C ILE A 108 -13.10 2.63 -12.98
N GLY A 109 -12.05 2.45 -13.80
CA GLY A 109 -11.98 2.94 -15.17
C GLY A 109 -12.67 2.04 -16.18
N LYS A 110 -12.72 2.50 -17.43
CA LYS A 110 -13.35 1.81 -18.57
C LYS A 110 -12.78 0.44 -18.89
N HIS A 111 -11.57 0.13 -18.41
CA HIS A 111 -10.95 -1.17 -18.58
C HIS A 111 -11.07 -2.07 -17.34
N GLY A 112 -11.88 -1.67 -16.34
CA GLY A 112 -12.04 -2.38 -15.08
C GLY A 112 -10.88 -2.21 -14.10
N GLN A 113 -9.94 -1.31 -14.37
CA GLN A 113 -8.77 -1.00 -13.55
C GLN A 113 -9.09 0.09 -12.50
N VAL A 114 -8.30 0.19 -11.43
CA VAL A 114 -8.33 1.41 -10.59
C VAL A 114 -7.77 2.56 -11.41
N GLN A 115 -8.50 3.68 -11.52
CA GLN A 115 -8.04 4.84 -12.29
C GLN A 115 -6.75 5.41 -11.66
N GLU A 116 -5.73 5.69 -12.49
CA GLU A 116 -4.46 6.28 -12.01
C GLU A 116 -4.54 7.81 -11.87
N TRP A 117 -5.40 8.44 -12.68
CA TRP A 117 -5.71 9.86 -12.64
C TRP A 117 -7.19 10.08 -12.32
N PHE A 118 -7.57 11.31 -11.94
CA PHE A 118 -8.97 11.62 -11.64
C PHE A 118 -9.89 11.41 -12.85
N GLU A 119 -9.42 11.78 -14.04
CA GLU A 119 -10.04 11.43 -15.31
C GLU A 119 -9.57 10.05 -15.80
N ASP A 120 -10.47 9.32 -16.47
CA ASP A 120 -10.21 7.98 -17.02
C ASP A 120 -9.39 8.02 -18.33
N TYR A 121 -8.18 8.55 -18.22
CA TYR A 121 -7.22 8.60 -19.32
C TYR A 121 -6.64 7.22 -19.65
N ASP A 122 -6.26 7.05 -20.91
CA ASP A 122 -5.38 5.93 -21.28
C ASP A 122 -3.93 6.26 -20.92
N GLU A 123 -3.18 5.24 -20.53
CA GLU A 123 -1.76 5.37 -20.18
C GLU A 123 -0.93 5.49 -21.45
N ALA A 124 0.01 6.44 -21.50
CA ALA A 124 0.98 6.51 -22.60
C ALA A 124 2.04 5.40 -22.49
N TYR A 125 2.36 4.97 -21.26
CA TYR A 125 3.25 3.85 -20.97
C TYR A 125 2.53 2.81 -20.08
N PRO A 126 1.70 1.94 -20.67
CA PRO A 126 0.95 0.94 -19.89
C PRO A 126 1.86 -0.11 -19.23
N ASN A 127 3.11 -0.24 -19.67
CA ASN A 127 4.13 -1.17 -19.19
C ASN A 127 5.00 -0.58 -18.06
N HIS A 128 4.60 0.55 -17.48
CA HIS A 128 5.39 1.27 -16.48
C HIS A 128 5.60 0.48 -15.18
N ARG A 129 6.73 0.70 -14.52
CA ARG A 129 7.10 0.01 -13.25
C ARG A 129 6.28 0.47 -12.04
N HIS A 130 5.83 1.73 -12.04
CA HIS A 130 5.02 2.27 -10.96
C HIS A 130 3.54 1.92 -11.12
N THR A 131 2.92 1.72 -9.97
CA THR A 131 1.46 1.60 -9.78
C THR A 131 1.07 2.47 -8.59
N SER A 132 1.43 3.75 -8.62
CA SER A 132 1.33 4.67 -7.48
C SER A 132 -0.09 4.81 -6.92
N HIS A 133 -1.11 4.65 -7.76
CA HIS A 133 -2.51 4.60 -7.32
C HIS A 133 -2.88 3.34 -6.51
N LEU A 134 -2.07 2.27 -6.58
CA LEU A 134 -2.21 1.08 -5.74
C LEU A 134 -1.58 1.22 -4.36
N LEU A 135 -1.04 2.40 -4.00
CA LEU A 135 -0.79 2.74 -2.59
C LEU A 135 -2.06 2.50 -1.73
N ALA A 136 -3.24 2.66 -2.34
CA ALA A 136 -4.54 2.37 -1.74
C ALA A 136 -4.69 0.90 -1.28
N LEU A 137 -4.07 -0.04 -1.99
CA LEU A 137 -4.08 -1.48 -1.69
C LEU A 137 -2.95 -1.87 -0.72
N TYR A 138 -1.75 -1.35 -0.95
CA TYR A 138 -0.58 -1.53 -0.09
C TYR A 138 0.41 -0.38 -0.31
N PRO A 139 0.96 0.24 0.76
CA PRO A 139 0.95 -0.22 2.16
C PRO A 139 -0.31 0.13 2.95
N PHE A 140 -1.17 1.01 2.42
CA PHE A 140 -2.41 1.42 3.08
C PHE A 140 -3.51 0.37 2.92
N SER A 141 -4.75 0.71 3.26
CA SER A 141 -5.86 -0.25 3.28
C SER A 141 -7.19 0.37 2.85
N GLN A 142 -7.13 1.37 1.97
CA GLN A 142 -8.33 1.98 1.38
C GLN A 142 -9.00 1.02 0.38
N ILE A 143 -8.19 0.17 -0.26
CA ILE A 143 -8.65 -1.01 -0.98
C ILE A 143 -8.35 -2.24 -0.14
N SER A 144 -9.40 -3.01 0.13
CA SER A 144 -9.38 -4.23 0.92
C SER A 144 -10.13 -5.34 0.19
N PHE A 145 -9.61 -6.56 0.26
CA PHE A 145 -10.26 -7.74 -0.33
C PHE A 145 -11.66 -7.99 0.27
N HIS A 146 -11.84 -7.74 1.57
CA HIS A 146 -13.10 -8.00 2.27
C HIS A 146 -14.04 -6.80 2.30
N GLN A 147 -13.50 -5.59 2.46
CA GLN A 147 -14.31 -4.37 2.66
C GLN A 147 -14.69 -3.70 1.33
N THR A 148 -13.84 -3.82 0.31
CA THR A 148 -14.05 -3.20 -1.01
C THR A 148 -13.75 -4.19 -2.14
N PRO A 149 -14.48 -5.32 -2.23
CA PRO A 149 -14.14 -6.41 -3.15
C PRO A 149 -14.11 -5.98 -4.62
N GLU A 150 -14.98 -5.05 -5.05
CA GLU A 150 -14.98 -4.52 -6.41
C GLU A 150 -13.70 -3.74 -6.74
N LEU A 151 -13.22 -2.91 -5.81
CA LEU A 151 -11.95 -2.19 -5.97
C LEU A 151 -10.74 -3.12 -5.84
N ALA A 152 -10.83 -4.18 -5.04
CA ALA A 152 -9.79 -5.20 -4.96
C ALA A 152 -9.64 -5.96 -6.29
N GLU A 153 -10.76 -6.30 -6.94
CA GLU A 153 -10.72 -6.86 -8.28
C GLU A 153 -10.17 -5.85 -9.29
N ALA A 154 -10.57 -4.58 -9.21
CA ALA A 154 -10.02 -3.54 -10.07
C ALA A 154 -8.50 -3.35 -9.90
N ALA A 155 -7.99 -3.48 -8.67
CA ALA A 155 -6.56 -3.45 -8.39
C ALA A 155 -5.84 -4.67 -8.98
N ALA A 156 -6.47 -5.85 -8.94
CA ALA A 156 -5.97 -7.02 -9.65
C ALA A 156 -5.91 -6.78 -11.17
N VAL A 157 -6.95 -6.18 -11.75
CA VAL A 157 -6.97 -5.81 -13.18
C VAL A 157 -5.85 -4.82 -13.52
N THR A 158 -5.61 -3.80 -12.68
CA THR A 158 -4.46 -2.89 -12.84
C THR A 158 -3.14 -3.68 -12.92
N ILE A 159 -2.91 -4.61 -11.99
CA ILE A 159 -1.67 -5.41 -11.94
C ILE A 159 -1.53 -6.26 -13.20
N GLU A 160 -2.57 -7.01 -13.59
CA GLU A 160 -2.53 -7.86 -14.79
C GLU A 160 -2.29 -7.03 -16.06
N ARG A 161 -2.91 -5.85 -16.16
CA ARG A 161 -2.71 -4.94 -17.30
C ARG A 161 -1.26 -4.48 -17.42
N ARG A 162 -0.60 -4.15 -16.30
CA ARG A 162 0.81 -3.73 -16.26
C ARG A 162 1.75 -4.86 -16.67
N ILE A 163 1.63 -6.01 -16.01
CA ILE A 163 2.59 -7.13 -16.18
C ILE A 163 2.40 -7.89 -17.50
N SER A 164 1.22 -7.79 -18.13
CA SER A 164 0.97 -8.40 -19.45
C SER A 164 1.50 -7.58 -20.63
N GLN A 165 1.93 -6.33 -20.39
CA GLN A 165 2.52 -5.53 -21.47
C GLN A 165 3.88 -6.08 -21.90
N LYS A 166 4.19 -5.90 -23.18
CA LYS A 166 5.52 -6.20 -23.70
C LYS A 166 6.53 -5.29 -23.03
N LYS A 167 7.65 -5.89 -22.57
CA LYS A 167 8.72 -5.16 -21.86
C LYS A 167 8.18 -4.39 -20.66
N TRP A 168 7.33 -5.01 -19.83
CA TRP A 168 7.04 -4.46 -18.51
C TRP A 168 8.36 -4.08 -17.84
N GLU A 169 8.40 -2.86 -17.29
CA GLU A 169 9.55 -2.32 -16.57
C GLU A 169 9.70 -3.05 -15.22
N ASP A 170 10.08 -4.32 -15.26
CA ASP A 170 10.24 -5.16 -14.08
C ASP A 170 11.57 -4.87 -13.39
N VAL A 171 11.50 -4.11 -12.30
CA VAL A 171 12.62 -3.83 -11.40
C VAL A 171 12.37 -4.49 -10.04
N GLU A 172 13.40 -4.64 -9.22
CA GLU A 172 13.36 -5.32 -7.93
C GLU A 172 12.28 -4.78 -6.99
N TRP A 173 12.11 -3.47 -6.83
CA TRP A 173 11.07 -2.92 -5.95
C TRP A 173 9.67 -3.11 -6.53
N SER A 174 9.49 -3.04 -7.87
CA SER A 174 8.17 -3.28 -8.48
C SER A 174 7.79 -4.75 -8.36
N ARG A 175 8.77 -5.65 -8.52
CA ARG A 175 8.62 -7.09 -8.30
C ARG A 175 8.30 -7.40 -6.84
N ALA A 176 8.98 -6.75 -5.90
CA ALA A 176 8.72 -6.93 -4.49
C ALA A 176 7.34 -6.40 -4.08
N ASN A 177 6.88 -5.29 -4.67
CA ASN A 177 5.51 -4.79 -4.47
C ASN A 177 4.45 -5.80 -4.94
N LEU A 178 4.69 -6.56 -6.01
CA LEU A 178 3.76 -7.63 -6.41
C LEU A 178 3.57 -8.69 -5.31
N ILE A 179 4.59 -9.00 -4.52
CA ILE A 179 4.46 -9.94 -3.39
C ILE A 179 3.42 -9.39 -2.40
N ASN A 180 3.57 -8.12 -2.03
CA ASN A 180 2.67 -7.43 -1.10
C ASN A 180 1.24 -7.29 -1.66
N PHE A 181 1.10 -6.89 -2.92
CA PHE A 181 -0.20 -6.77 -3.57
C PHE A 181 -0.91 -8.12 -3.67
N TYR A 182 -0.23 -9.17 -4.11
CA TYR A 182 -0.83 -10.50 -4.19
C TYR A 182 -1.16 -11.09 -2.81
N ALA A 183 -0.38 -10.75 -1.77
CA ALA A 183 -0.72 -11.09 -0.39
C ALA A 183 -2.04 -10.42 0.05
N ARG A 184 -2.19 -9.11 -0.24
CA ARG A 184 -3.44 -8.36 0.06
C ARG A 184 -4.64 -8.85 -0.76
N LEU A 185 -4.42 -9.30 -1.99
CA LEU A 185 -5.44 -9.83 -2.89
C LEU A 185 -5.75 -11.32 -2.70
N ARG A 186 -5.16 -11.99 -1.70
CA ARG A 186 -5.38 -13.42 -1.42
C ARG A 186 -4.99 -14.33 -2.59
N LYS A 187 -3.91 -13.99 -3.29
CA LYS A 187 -3.33 -14.73 -4.44
C LYS A 187 -1.99 -15.36 -4.06
N PRO A 188 -1.97 -16.38 -3.18
CA PRO A 188 -0.75 -16.91 -2.56
C PRO A 188 0.29 -17.40 -3.58
N GLU A 189 -0.15 -18.06 -4.66
CA GLU A 189 0.79 -18.62 -5.63
C GLU A 189 1.43 -17.56 -6.52
N LYS A 190 0.71 -16.47 -6.82
CA LYS A 190 1.29 -15.33 -7.53
C LYS A 190 2.27 -14.56 -6.64
N ALA A 191 1.98 -14.46 -5.35
CA ALA A 191 2.91 -13.90 -4.36
C ALA A 191 4.20 -14.74 -4.30
N LEU A 192 4.09 -16.07 -4.17
CA LEU A 192 5.25 -16.98 -4.16
C LEU A 192 6.04 -16.92 -5.47
N GLN A 193 5.37 -16.83 -6.62
CA GLN A 193 6.05 -16.65 -7.90
C GLN A 193 6.88 -15.35 -7.90
N SER A 194 6.32 -14.26 -7.38
CA SER A 194 7.02 -12.98 -7.29
C SER A 194 8.20 -13.03 -6.31
N VAL A 195 8.08 -13.76 -5.18
CA VAL A 195 9.21 -14.05 -4.27
C VAL A 195 10.33 -14.77 -5.01
N LYS A 196 10.00 -15.83 -5.77
CA LYS A 196 11.00 -16.59 -6.53
C LYS A 196 11.72 -15.71 -7.55
N MET A 197 10.97 -14.93 -8.32
CA MET A 197 11.55 -14.02 -9.33
C MET A 197 12.39 -12.90 -8.71
N LEU A 198 12.01 -12.37 -7.55
CA LEU A 198 12.85 -11.41 -6.82
C LEU A 198 14.22 -12.02 -6.47
N LEU A 199 14.22 -13.28 -6.03
CA LEU A 199 15.44 -14.01 -5.65
C LEU A 199 16.28 -14.48 -6.84
N THR A 200 15.65 -14.85 -7.97
CA THR A 200 16.37 -15.41 -9.12
C THR A 200 16.75 -14.39 -10.17
N ASP A 201 15.85 -13.44 -10.45
CA ASP A 201 15.94 -12.57 -11.63
C ASP A 201 16.40 -11.17 -11.22
N ALA A 202 16.01 -10.72 -10.02
CA ALA A 202 16.26 -9.38 -9.49
C ALA A 202 17.22 -9.36 -8.28
N SER A 203 18.01 -10.42 -8.08
CA SER A 203 19.07 -10.49 -7.07
C SER A 203 20.39 -10.99 -7.66
N ARG A 204 21.50 -10.80 -6.93
CA ARG A 204 22.81 -11.37 -7.24
C ARG A 204 23.21 -12.44 -6.22
N GLU A 205 24.34 -13.10 -6.42
CA GLU A 205 24.84 -14.22 -5.59
C GLU A 205 25.03 -13.85 -4.12
N ASN A 206 25.20 -12.56 -3.83
CA ASN A 206 25.28 -11.99 -2.48
C ASN A 206 23.90 -11.60 -1.89
N MET A 207 22.80 -12.02 -2.53
CA MET A 207 21.40 -11.77 -2.13
C MET A 207 20.96 -10.30 -2.18
N LEU A 208 21.80 -9.43 -2.73
CA LEU A 208 21.50 -8.02 -2.91
C LEU A 208 20.59 -7.84 -4.13
N THR A 209 19.49 -7.10 -3.96
CA THR A 209 18.54 -6.84 -5.05
C THR A 209 19.05 -5.80 -6.05
N ILE A 210 18.67 -5.96 -7.32
CA ILE A 210 19.17 -5.14 -8.42
C ILE A 210 18.05 -4.66 -9.35
N SER A 211 18.07 -3.37 -9.70
CA SER A 211 17.33 -2.85 -10.85
C SER A 211 18.12 -3.16 -12.11
N ALA A 212 17.49 -3.86 -13.06
CA ALA A 212 18.14 -4.21 -14.30
C ALA A 212 18.46 -2.97 -15.15
N LYS A 213 19.64 -2.95 -15.79
CA LYS A 213 20.00 -1.92 -16.77
C LYS A 213 18.98 -1.83 -17.91
N GLY A 214 18.85 -0.65 -18.50
CA GLY A 214 18.00 -0.37 -19.65
C GLY A 214 16.56 0.03 -19.31
N ILE A 215 16.15 -0.07 -18.04
CA ILE A 215 14.88 0.46 -17.55
C ILE A 215 15.11 1.88 -17.03
N ALA A 216 14.18 2.80 -17.29
CA ALA A 216 14.27 4.20 -16.87
C ALA A 216 15.59 4.92 -17.25
N GLY A 217 16.24 4.48 -18.33
CA GLY A 217 17.52 5.06 -18.77
C GLY A 217 18.75 4.59 -17.97
N ALA A 218 18.62 3.59 -17.08
CA ALA A 218 19.75 3.04 -16.33
C ALA A 218 20.80 2.45 -17.28
N LEU A 219 22.05 2.94 -17.21
CA LEU A 219 23.16 2.46 -18.04
C LEU A 219 23.75 1.13 -17.55
N TRP A 220 23.55 0.82 -16.28
CA TRP A 220 24.11 -0.34 -15.57
C TRP A 220 23.06 -0.92 -14.64
N ASP A 221 23.30 -2.13 -14.14
CA ASP A 221 22.48 -2.66 -13.06
C ASP A 221 22.72 -1.81 -11.81
N ILE A 222 21.64 -1.46 -11.11
CA ILE A 222 21.70 -0.61 -9.92
C ILE A 222 21.46 -1.51 -8.71
N PHE A 223 22.45 -1.60 -7.82
CA PHE A 223 22.23 -2.22 -6.52
C PHE A 223 21.40 -1.28 -5.65
N ILE A 224 20.27 -1.77 -5.13
CA ILE A 224 19.37 -0.98 -4.31
C ILE A 224 18.64 -1.88 -3.32
N LEU A 225 18.43 -1.36 -2.10
CA LEU A 225 17.96 -2.14 -0.94
C LEU A 225 16.44 -2.36 -0.94
N ASP A 226 15.72 -1.57 -1.72
CA ASP A 226 14.26 -1.46 -1.74
C ASP A 226 13.59 -2.83 -1.94
N GLY A 227 14.08 -3.61 -2.91
CA GLY A 227 13.59 -4.96 -3.19
C GLY A 227 13.80 -5.92 -2.03
N ASN A 228 14.95 -5.85 -1.35
CA ASN A 228 15.24 -6.68 -0.18
C ASN A 228 14.24 -6.41 0.95
N GLU A 229 14.00 -5.14 1.29
CA GLU A 229 13.08 -4.74 2.36
C GLU A 229 11.62 -5.05 2.01
N ALA A 230 11.18 -4.67 0.81
CA ALA A 230 9.82 -4.94 0.34
C ALA A 230 9.55 -6.44 0.15
N GLY A 231 10.57 -7.23 -0.19
CA GLY A 231 10.49 -8.69 -0.27
C GLY A 231 10.28 -9.33 1.11
N ALA A 232 11.03 -8.88 2.12
CA ALA A 232 10.84 -9.32 3.50
C ALA A 232 9.44 -8.92 4.03
N ALA A 233 9.02 -7.67 3.78
CA ALA A 233 7.68 -7.20 4.12
C ALA A 233 6.59 -8.03 3.43
N GLY A 234 6.76 -8.35 2.15
CA GLY A 234 5.81 -9.16 1.38
C GLY A 234 5.66 -10.58 1.92
N ILE A 235 6.77 -11.23 2.29
CA ILE A 235 6.71 -12.55 2.94
C ILE A 235 5.98 -12.47 4.29
N ALA A 236 6.23 -11.43 5.09
CA ALA A 236 5.48 -11.21 6.32
C ALA A 236 3.99 -10.99 6.05
N GLU A 237 3.63 -10.17 5.04
CA GLU A 237 2.25 -9.87 4.66
C GLU A 237 1.50 -11.10 4.11
N MET A 238 2.21 -12.09 3.54
CA MET A 238 1.65 -13.39 3.16
C MET A 238 1.28 -14.25 4.37
N LEU A 239 2.00 -14.10 5.47
CA LEU A 239 1.89 -14.93 6.68
C LEU A 239 1.04 -14.29 7.78
N LEU A 240 0.96 -12.96 7.83
CA LEU A 240 0.26 -12.21 8.87
C LEU A 240 -0.20 -10.85 8.35
N GLN A 241 -1.48 -10.53 8.54
CA GLN A 241 -2.03 -9.20 8.25
C GLN A 241 -2.74 -8.64 9.50
N SER A 242 -2.69 -7.32 9.69
CA SER A 242 -3.36 -6.65 10.83
C SER A 242 -3.92 -5.27 10.48
N HIS A 243 -4.22 -5.02 9.21
CA HIS A 243 -4.64 -3.70 8.73
C HIS A 243 -6.17 -3.47 8.78
N GLU A 244 -6.98 -4.54 8.83
CA GLU A 244 -8.46 -4.44 8.79
C GLU A 244 -9.12 -4.44 10.17
N GLY A 245 -8.37 -4.13 11.23
CA GLY A 245 -8.88 -4.13 12.62
C GLY A 245 -8.91 -5.50 13.29
N TYR A 246 -8.38 -6.52 12.63
CA TYR A 246 -8.17 -7.87 13.17
C TYR A 246 -6.84 -8.45 12.68
N ILE A 247 -6.31 -9.41 13.43
CA ILE A 247 -5.15 -10.23 13.08
C ILE A 247 -5.63 -11.36 12.19
N ASP A 248 -5.07 -11.46 10.98
CA ASP A 248 -5.34 -12.52 10.01
C ASP A 248 -4.09 -13.39 9.85
N LEU A 249 -4.20 -14.67 10.19
CA LEU A 249 -3.11 -15.63 10.12
C LEU A 249 -3.12 -16.36 8.78
N LEU A 250 -1.94 -16.47 8.18
CA LEU A 250 -1.73 -17.16 6.90
C LEU A 250 -2.65 -16.64 5.77
N PRO A 251 -2.85 -15.31 5.65
CA PRO A 251 -3.83 -14.72 4.74
C PRO A 251 -3.59 -15.09 3.27
N ALA A 252 -2.33 -15.37 2.89
CA ALA A 252 -1.94 -15.80 1.55
C ALA A 252 -0.82 -16.85 1.62
N LEU A 253 -1.06 -17.97 2.31
CA LEU A 253 -0.13 -19.10 2.36
C LEU A 253 -0.10 -19.90 1.03
N PRO A 254 1.05 -20.02 0.36
CA PRO A 254 1.22 -20.90 -0.80
C PRO A 254 1.12 -22.37 -0.44
N SER A 255 0.58 -23.19 -1.34
CA SER A 255 0.50 -24.65 -1.20
C SER A 255 1.87 -25.30 -0.98
N GLN A 256 2.93 -24.72 -1.52
CA GLN A 256 4.32 -25.19 -1.33
C GLN A 256 4.82 -24.98 0.11
N TRP A 257 4.25 -24.04 0.86
CA TRP A 257 4.58 -23.81 2.27
C TRP A 257 3.62 -24.61 3.15
N ASN A 258 3.44 -25.89 2.86
CA ASN A 258 2.41 -26.72 3.49
C ASN A 258 2.62 -26.94 5.00
N THR A 259 3.86 -26.86 5.49
CA THR A 259 4.22 -27.00 6.90
C THR A 259 5.33 -26.01 7.22
N GLY A 260 5.22 -25.30 8.33
CA GLY A 260 6.17 -24.27 8.71
C GLY A 260 5.79 -23.56 10.00
N HIS A 261 6.60 -22.57 10.36
CA HIS A 261 6.33 -21.69 11.48
C HIS A 261 6.97 -20.31 11.27
N PHE A 262 6.49 -19.31 11.99
CA PHE A 262 7.16 -18.04 12.19
C PHE A 262 7.12 -17.65 13.67
N LYS A 263 8.04 -16.79 14.09
CA LYS A 263 8.06 -16.18 15.41
C LYS A 263 8.37 -14.71 15.31
N GLY A 264 7.80 -13.90 16.19
CA GLY A 264 8.21 -12.50 16.33
C GLY A 264 7.55 -11.51 15.36
N LEU A 265 6.53 -11.91 14.60
CA LEU A 265 5.89 -10.96 13.68
C LEU A 265 5.01 -9.99 14.46
N CYS A 266 5.28 -8.70 14.33
CA CYS A 266 4.54 -7.66 15.02
C CYS A 266 3.17 -7.41 14.37
N VAL A 267 2.18 -7.04 15.18
CA VAL A 267 0.83 -6.66 14.74
C VAL A 267 0.46 -5.27 15.22
N ARG A 268 -0.40 -4.59 14.45
CA ARG A 268 -1.03 -3.35 14.92
C ARG A 268 -1.77 -3.62 16.23
N GLY A 269 -1.70 -2.66 17.15
CA GLY A 269 -2.18 -2.75 18.52
C GLY A 269 -1.09 -3.00 19.56
N GLY A 270 0.17 -3.16 19.16
CA GLY A 270 1.29 -3.36 20.09
C GLY A 270 1.44 -4.80 20.57
N GLY A 271 1.41 -5.75 19.64
CA GLY A 271 1.58 -7.16 19.94
C GLY A 271 2.55 -7.86 19.00
N GLU A 272 2.94 -9.07 19.38
CA GLU A 272 3.80 -9.98 18.64
C GLU A 272 3.12 -11.34 18.51
N VAL A 273 3.21 -11.96 17.33
CA VAL A 273 2.59 -13.23 17.02
C VAL A 273 3.64 -14.26 16.61
N ASP A 274 3.49 -15.46 17.15
CA ASP A 274 4.08 -16.68 16.64
C ASP A 274 2.98 -17.56 16.07
N ALA A 275 3.29 -18.33 15.03
CA ALA A 275 2.39 -19.34 14.50
C ALA A 275 3.15 -20.55 13.98
N GLU A 276 2.54 -21.72 14.12
CA GLU A 276 2.98 -22.99 13.54
C GLU A 276 1.81 -23.62 12.80
N TRP A 277 2.07 -24.16 11.61
CA TRP A 277 1.06 -24.79 10.78
C TRP A 277 1.55 -26.09 10.17
N SER A 278 0.62 -26.99 9.90
CA SER A 278 0.86 -28.24 9.18
C SER A 278 -0.37 -28.62 8.37
N ASN A 279 -0.11 -29.03 7.11
CA ASN A 279 -1.12 -29.22 6.07
C ASN A 279 -1.91 -27.95 5.76
N GLY A 280 -1.23 -26.81 5.72
CA GLY A 280 -1.84 -25.49 5.49
C GLY A 280 -2.73 -24.98 6.64
N ILE A 281 -2.80 -25.70 7.76
CA ILE A 281 -3.70 -25.41 8.87
C ILE A 281 -2.89 -25.01 10.11
N ILE A 282 -3.25 -23.90 10.75
CA ILE A 282 -2.69 -23.47 12.04
C ILE A 282 -2.87 -24.57 13.08
N ARG A 283 -1.76 -24.98 13.71
CA ARG A 283 -1.73 -25.95 14.82
C ARG A 283 -1.55 -25.26 16.15
N ASN A 284 -0.76 -24.19 16.17
CA ASN A 284 -0.50 -23.41 17.36
C ASN A 284 -0.27 -21.94 16.99
N THR A 285 -0.71 -21.02 17.84
CA THR A 285 -0.39 -19.60 17.73
C THR A 285 -0.26 -19.00 19.12
N VAL A 286 0.70 -18.09 19.27
CA VAL A 286 0.94 -17.36 20.53
C VAL A 286 0.89 -15.87 20.19
N LEU A 287 0.00 -15.14 20.86
CA LEU A 287 -0.05 -13.69 20.83
C LEU A 287 0.51 -13.15 22.16
N ARG A 288 1.55 -12.32 22.06
CA ARG A 288 2.12 -11.58 23.20
C ARG A 288 1.73 -10.12 23.05
N ALA A 289 1.00 -9.59 24.03
CA ALA A 289 0.71 -8.16 24.10
C ALA A 289 1.90 -7.42 24.74
N ASN A 290 2.44 -6.42 24.06
CA ASN A 290 3.48 -5.53 24.60
C ASN A 290 2.89 -4.27 25.24
N VAL A 291 1.61 -3.98 24.96
CA VAL A 291 0.81 -2.92 25.57
C VAL A 291 -0.60 -3.43 25.85
N ASP A 292 -1.28 -2.82 26.82
CA ASP A 292 -2.67 -3.13 27.12
C ASP A 292 -3.57 -2.75 25.93
N ASN A 293 -4.20 -3.75 25.31
CA ASN A 293 -5.10 -3.56 24.18
C ASN A 293 -6.07 -4.75 24.02
N THR A 294 -7.11 -4.55 23.21
CA THR A 294 -8.00 -5.64 22.76
C THR A 294 -7.56 -6.09 21.37
N PHE A 295 -7.23 -7.38 21.24
CA PHE A 295 -6.85 -7.99 19.97
C PHE A 295 -7.98 -8.87 19.43
N HIS A 296 -8.32 -8.69 18.16
CA HIS A 296 -9.29 -9.53 17.46
C HIS A 296 -8.52 -10.47 16.53
N LEU A 297 -8.66 -11.79 16.73
CA LEU A 297 -8.05 -12.80 15.86
C LEU A 297 -9.11 -13.38 14.94
N LYS A 298 -8.86 -13.35 13.63
CA LYS A 298 -9.68 -14.05 12.64
C LYS A 298 -9.26 -15.51 12.61
N ILE A 299 -10.19 -16.38 13.00
CA ILE A 299 -9.99 -17.83 12.92
C ILE A 299 -10.32 -18.26 11.48
N PRO A 300 -9.42 -18.99 10.79
CA PRO A 300 -9.75 -19.59 9.50
C PRO A 300 -11.00 -20.46 9.63
N GLY A 301 -12.00 -20.21 8.79
CA GLY A 301 -13.20 -21.05 8.67
C GLY A 301 -12.94 -22.31 7.88
#